data_AF-F2U8H4-F1
#
_entry.id   AF-F2U8H4-F1
#
_cell.length_a   1.000
_cell.length_b   1.000
_cell.length_c   1.000
_cell.angle_alpha   90.00
_cell.angle_beta   90.00
_cell.angle_gamma   90.00
#
_symmetry.space_group_name_H-M   'P 1'
#
loop_
_entity.id
_entity.type
_entity.pdbx_description
1 polymer ?
#
loop_
_entity_poly.entity_id
_entity_poly.type
_entity_poly.pdbx_seq_one_letter_code
_entity_poly.pdbx_strand_id
1 'polypeptide(L)'
;MDENGAKILDSWFRCQICQDYFTAPVLIKTCNHNFCSECIRRHLGYQKQRISFTSQCPTCERDCCPTDLIPNHILTHMLDAYRQSSLEHCRQQQQQRSPPAQLWGRR
;
A
#
# COMPACT_ATOMS: atom_id res chain seq x y z
N MET A 1 1.36 -16.80 13.29
CA MET A 1 2.18 -15.75 12.66
C MET A 1 2.59 -14.83 13.78
N ASP A 2 3.88 -14.58 13.94
CA ASP A 2 4.38 -13.65 14.94
C ASP A 2 3.77 -12.25 14.68
N GLU A 3 3.46 -11.50 15.74
CA GLU A 3 2.91 -10.14 15.64
C GLU A 3 3.85 -9.21 14.81
N ASN A 4 5.13 -9.60 14.72
CA ASN A 4 6.17 -8.92 13.97
C ASN A 4 6.04 -9.10 12.45
N GLY A 5 5.65 -10.30 11.96
CA GLY A 5 5.53 -10.57 10.53
C GLY A 5 4.41 -9.78 9.86
N ALA A 6 3.27 -9.61 10.54
CA ALA A 6 2.15 -8.81 10.01
C ALA A 6 2.49 -7.32 9.89
N LYS A 7 3.23 -6.78 10.87
CA LYS A 7 3.71 -5.39 10.87
C LYS A 7 4.75 -5.15 9.78
N ILE A 8 5.67 -6.09 9.57
CA ILE A 8 6.65 -6.02 8.48
C ILE A 8 5.94 -6.04 7.13
N LEU A 9 5.00 -6.96 6.93
CA LEU A 9 4.25 -7.06 5.68
C LEU A 9 3.42 -5.81 5.39
N ASP A 10 2.79 -5.22 6.40
CA ASP A 10 2.06 -3.94 6.29
C ASP A 10 2.97 -2.83 5.74
N SER A 11 4.20 -2.73 6.25
CA SER A 11 5.15 -1.69 5.84
C SER A 11 5.54 -1.78 4.37
N TRP A 12 5.54 -2.99 3.78
CA TRP A 12 5.91 -3.20 2.37
C TRP A 12 4.86 -2.68 1.39
N PHE A 13 3.63 -2.47 1.85
CA PHE A 13 2.54 -1.95 1.04
C PHE A 13 2.37 -0.43 1.13
N ARG A 14 3.27 0.26 1.85
CA ARG A 14 3.18 1.71 2.06
C ARG A 14 4.09 2.50 1.11
N CYS A 15 3.55 3.57 0.57
CA CYS A 15 4.29 4.50 -0.25
C CYS A 15 5.23 5.36 0.61
N GLN A 16 6.50 5.43 0.24
CA GLN A 16 7.51 6.20 1.00
C GLN A 16 7.29 7.73 0.93
N ILE A 17 6.41 8.22 0.07
CA ILE A 17 6.08 9.66 -0.03
C ILE A 17 4.92 10.02 0.89
N CYS A 18 3.77 9.32 0.79
CA CYS A 18 2.57 9.65 1.57
C CYS A 18 2.40 8.80 2.84
N GLN A 19 3.22 7.77 3.04
CA GLN A 19 3.20 6.83 4.18
C GLN A 19 1.89 6.03 4.32
N ASP A 20 1.04 6.10 3.30
CA ASP A 20 -0.21 5.34 3.20
C ASP A 20 -0.05 4.19 2.19
N TYR A 21 -1.03 3.28 2.17
CA TYR A 21 -1.07 2.20 1.20
C TYR A 21 -1.03 2.72 -0.24
N PHE A 22 -0.38 1.94 -1.11
CA PHE A 22 -0.29 2.31 -2.52
C PHE A 22 -1.67 2.54 -3.15
N THR A 23 -1.80 3.66 -3.86
CA THR A 23 -2.92 3.97 -4.75
C THR A 23 -2.39 4.12 -6.16
N ALA A 24 -2.86 3.28 -7.09
CA ALA A 24 -2.32 3.17 -8.44
C ALA A 24 -0.77 3.12 -8.44
N PRO A 25 -0.16 2.09 -7.81
CA PRO A 25 1.28 2.00 -7.70
C PRO A 25 1.96 2.02 -9.07
N VAL A 26 3.06 2.76 -9.14
CA VAL A 26 3.99 2.76 -10.25
C VAL A 26 5.38 2.42 -9.74
N LEU A 27 6.18 1.77 -10.57
CA LEU A 27 7.58 1.48 -10.33
C LEU A 27 8.46 2.36 -11.21
N ILE A 28 9.62 2.76 -10.70
CA ILE A 28 10.65 3.47 -11.48
C ILE A 28 11.55 2.43 -12.16
N LYS A 29 11.61 2.40 -13.50
CA LYS A 29 12.41 1.40 -14.27
C LYS A 29 13.87 1.30 -13.86
N THR A 30 14.48 2.40 -13.46
CA THR A 30 15.93 2.46 -13.19
C THR A 30 16.31 1.90 -11.82
N CYS A 31 15.39 1.86 -10.84
CA CYS A 31 15.69 1.43 -9.47
C CYS A 31 14.64 0.51 -8.83
N ASN A 32 13.52 0.26 -9.49
CA ASN A 32 12.41 -0.61 -9.07
C ASN A 32 11.70 -0.20 -7.77
N HIS A 33 11.96 0.99 -7.23
CA HIS A 33 11.17 1.53 -6.11
C HIS A 33 9.75 1.86 -6.55
N ASN A 34 8.80 1.66 -5.64
CA ASN A 34 7.36 1.79 -5.89
C ASN A 34 6.79 2.99 -5.15
N PHE A 35 5.89 3.72 -5.80
CA PHE A 35 5.20 4.90 -5.26
C PHE A 35 3.77 4.95 -5.78
N CYS A 36 2.88 5.70 -5.13
CA CYS A 36 1.61 6.07 -5.76
C CYS A 36 1.90 6.90 -7.02
N SER A 37 1.17 6.66 -8.12
CA SER A 37 1.34 7.38 -9.38
C SER A 37 1.36 8.90 -9.18
N GLU A 38 0.39 9.40 -8.41
CA GLU A 38 0.26 10.83 -8.14
C GLU A 38 1.39 11.38 -7.27
N CYS A 39 1.85 10.60 -6.27
CA CYS A 39 2.92 11.02 -5.38
C CYS A 39 4.25 11.23 -6.12
N ILE A 40 4.67 10.26 -6.93
CA ILE A 40 5.95 10.36 -7.64
C ILE A 40 5.90 11.39 -8.77
N ARG A 41 4.77 11.54 -9.47
CA ARG A 41 4.60 12.59 -10.50
C ARG A 41 4.68 13.99 -9.90
N ARG A 42 4.11 14.21 -8.72
CA ARG A 42 4.27 15.47 -7.97
C ARG A 42 5.71 15.73 -7.55
N HIS A 43 6.41 14.69 -7.10
CA HIS A 43 7.82 14.79 -6.71
C HIS A 43 8.70 15.19 -7.91
N LEU A 44 8.54 14.54 -9.06
CA LEU A 44 9.29 14.81 -10.29
C LEU A 44 8.87 16.11 -11.02
N GLY A 45 8.12 17.01 -10.34
CA GLY A 45 7.76 18.32 -10.90
C GLY A 45 6.73 18.29 -12.04
N TYR A 46 5.94 17.22 -12.19
CA TYR A 46 4.94 17.12 -13.28
C TYR A 46 3.73 18.06 -13.07
N GLN A 47 3.56 18.63 -11.88
CA GLN A 47 2.53 19.64 -11.61
C GLN A 47 3.12 21.05 -11.72
N LYS A 48 2.49 21.90 -12.55
CA LYS A 48 2.88 23.28 -12.88
C LYS A 48 3.05 24.25 -11.68
N GLN A 49 2.76 23.83 -10.45
CA GLN A 49 2.69 24.69 -9.26
C GLN A 49 3.86 24.51 -8.27
N ARG A 50 4.87 23.68 -8.57
CA ARG A 50 6.01 23.45 -7.67
C ARG A 50 7.31 23.99 -8.27
N ILE A 51 8.06 24.74 -7.45
CA ILE A 51 9.35 25.41 -7.78
C ILE A 51 10.52 24.42 -7.78
N SER A 52 10.38 23.26 -7.11
CA SER A 52 11.43 22.25 -7.02
C SER A 52 11.21 21.13 -8.04
N PHE A 53 12.13 21.01 -8.99
CA PHE A 53 12.26 19.89 -9.91
C PHE A 53 13.38 18.99 -9.41
N THR A 54 13.03 17.79 -8.93
CA THR A 54 14.00 16.73 -8.65
C THR A 54 13.88 15.66 -9.74
N SER A 55 15.00 15.26 -10.32
CA SER A 55 15.08 14.19 -11.33
C SER A 55 15.55 12.88 -10.70
N GLN A 56 15.27 12.66 -9.42
CA GLN A 56 15.84 11.58 -8.62
C GLN A 56 14.78 10.81 -7.85
N CYS A 57 15.02 9.52 -7.64
CA CYS A 57 14.18 8.66 -6.83
C CYS A 57 14.16 9.15 -5.37
N PRO A 58 12.99 9.34 -4.74
CA PRO A 58 12.88 9.76 -3.34
C PRO A 58 13.53 8.82 -2.32
N THR A 59 13.77 7.56 -2.69
CA THR A 59 14.26 6.51 -1.77
C THR A 59 15.75 6.25 -1.91
N CYS A 60 16.30 6.34 -3.12
CA CYS A 60 17.68 5.93 -3.38
C CYS A 60 18.46 6.93 -4.24
N GLU A 61 17.88 8.09 -4.52
CA GLU A 61 18.49 9.24 -5.22
C GLU A 61 18.98 8.95 -6.64
N ARG A 62 18.72 7.75 -7.16
CA ARG A 62 19.04 7.39 -8.55
C ARG A 62 18.23 8.26 -9.50
N ASP A 63 18.89 8.75 -10.54
CA ASP A 63 18.24 9.54 -11.56
C ASP A 63 17.07 8.78 -12.21
N CYS A 64 15.96 9.50 -12.36
CA CYS A 64 14.75 9.02 -12.99
C CYS A 64 13.93 10.17 -13.58
N CYS A 65 13.23 9.88 -14.66
CA CYS A 65 12.32 10.81 -15.30
C CYS A 65 10.87 10.30 -15.28
N PRO A 66 9.87 11.17 -15.47
CA PRO A 66 8.46 10.75 -15.49
C PRO A 66 8.13 9.65 -16.52
N THR A 67 8.91 9.54 -17.60
CA THR A 67 8.77 8.49 -18.62
C THR A 67 9.32 7.12 -18.19
N ASP A 68 10.03 7.06 -17.06
CA ASP A 68 10.51 5.82 -16.44
C ASP A 68 9.45 5.16 -15.55
N LEU A 69 8.29 5.79 -15.35
CA LEU A 69 7.22 5.27 -14.51
C LEU A 69 6.40 4.21 -15.26
N ILE A 70 6.38 2.98 -14.75
CA ILE A 70 5.51 1.89 -15.25
C ILE A 70 4.45 1.57 -14.18
N PRO A 71 3.17 1.42 -14.55
CA PRO A 71 2.15 0.85 -13.65
C PRO A 71 2.56 -0.52 -13.08
N ASN A 72 2.44 -0.70 -11.78
CA ASN A 72 2.70 -1.98 -11.11
C ASN A 72 1.37 -2.66 -10.71
N HIS A 73 0.75 -3.34 -11.68
CA HIS A 73 -0.50 -4.06 -11.44
C HIS A 73 -0.36 -5.20 -10.43
N ILE A 74 0.79 -5.86 -10.39
CA ILE A 74 1.06 -6.95 -9.44
C ILE A 74 0.97 -6.43 -8.00
N LEU A 75 1.58 -5.28 -7.71
CA LEU A 75 1.51 -4.67 -6.39
C LEU A 75 0.09 -4.25 -6.00
N THR A 76 -0.74 -3.87 -6.98
CA THR A 76 -2.18 -3.61 -6.78
C THR A 76 -2.89 -4.89 -6.34
N HIS A 77 -2.73 -5.97 -7.10
CA HIS A 77 -3.36 -7.27 -6.78
C HIS A 77 -2.90 -7.84 -5.44
N MET A 78 -1.61 -7.69 -5.11
CA MET A 78 -1.07 -8.13 -3.81
C MET A 78 -1.69 -7.34 -2.64
N LEU A 79 -1.83 -6.02 -2.79
CA LEU A 79 -2.47 -5.17 -1.77
C LEU A 79 -3.95 -5.52 -1.59
N ASP A 80 -4.67 -5.80 -2.69
CA ASP A 80 -6.07 -6.21 -2.63
C ASP A 80 -6.23 -7.54 -1.89
N ALA A 81 -5.39 -8.54 -2.20
CA ALA A 81 -5.38 -9.82 -1.51
C ALA A 81 -5.04 -9.66 -0.01
N TYR A 82 -4.07 -8.82 0.32
CA TYR A 82 -3.69 -8.52 1.71
C TYR A 82 -4.84 -7.90 2.51
N ARG A 83 -5.57 -6.95 1.91
CA ARG A 83 -6.75 -6.32 2.54
C ARG A 83 -7.88 -7.31 2.74
N GLN A 84 -8.15 -8.15 1.73
CA GLN A 84 -9.19 -9.19 1.82
C GLN A 84 -8.89 -10.18 2.94
N SER A 85 -7.65 -10.69 3.01
CA SER A 85 -7.23 -11.62 4.08
C SER A 85 -7.38 -10.98 5.47
N SER A 86 -7.01 -9.70 5.61
CA SER A 86 -7.16 -8.96 6.86
C SER A 86 -8.63 -8.81 7.29
N LEU A 87 -9.53 -8.54 6.33
CA LEU A 87 -10.97 -8.45 6.58
C LEU A 87 -11.58 -9.80 6.97
N GLU A 88 -11.21 -10.87 6.27
CA GLU A 88 -11.65 -12.23 6.57
C GLU A 88 -11.21 -12.66 7.98
N HIS A 89 -9.97 -12.38 8.34
CA HIS A 89 -9.45 -12.65 9.68
C HIS A 89 -10.24 -11.91 10.76
N CYS A 90 -10.55 -10.63 10.54
CA CYS A 90 -11.38 -9.84 11.46
C CYS A 90 -12.80 -10.42 11.60
N ARG A 91 -13.43 -10.83 10.49
CA ARG A 91 -14.77 -11.46 10.50
C ARG A 91 -14.77 -12.77 11.27
N GLN A 92 -13.77 -13.63 11.06
CA GLN A 92 -13.63 -14.90 11.77
C GLN A 92 -13.48 -14.68 13.28
N GLN A 93 -12.67 -13.71 13.70
CA GLN A 93 -12.55 -13.35 15.12
C GLN A 93 -13.86 -12.84 15.72
N GLN A 94 -14.64 -12.04 14.99
CA GLN A 94 -15.95 -11.56 15.46
C GLN A 94 -16.97 -12.69 15.64
N GLN A 95 -17.01 -13.65 14.71
CA GLN A 95 -17.88 -14.83 14.81
C GLN A 95 -17.52 -15.68 16.04
N GLN A 96 -16.23 -15.83 16.34
CA GLN A 96 -15.78 -16.57 17.54
C GLN A 96 -16.05 -15.84 18.86
N ARG A 97 -16.19 -14.50 18.85
CA ARG A 97 -16.48 -13.69 20.04
C ARG A 97 -17.97 -13.51 20.31
N SER A 98 -18.85 -13.93 19.40
CA SER A 98 -20.29 -13.87 19.61
C SER A 98 -20.69 -14.86 20.72
N PRO A 99 -21.38 -14.45 21.79
CA PRO A 99 -21.84 -15.39 22.81
C PRO A 99 -22.71 -16.46 22.14
N PRO A 100 -22.63 -17.74 22.55
CA PRO A 100 -23.61 -18.73 22.09
C PRO A 100 -25.00 -18.16 22.39
N ALA A 101 -25.88 -18.13 21.40
CA ALA A 101 -27.25 -17.70 21.57
C ALA A 101 -27.81 -18.45 22.78
N GLN A 102 -27.93 -17.75 23.92
CA GLN A 102 -28.50 -18.35 25.11
C GLN A 102 -29.94 -18.69 24.73
N LEU A 103 -30.20 -20.00 24.70
CA LEU A 103 -31.53 -20.59 24.53
C LEU A 103 -32.44 -19.97 25.59
N TRP A 104 -33.12 -18.89 25.23
CA TRP A 104 -34.01 -18.20 26.15
C TRP A 104 -35.29 -19.03 26.26
N GLY A 105 -35.28 -19.91 27.26
CA GLY A 105 -36.46 -20.32 28.01
C GLY A 105 -37.47 -21.18 27.26
N ARG A 106 -37.44 -22.48 27.56
CA ARG A 106 -38.69 -23.25 27.62
C ARG A 106 -39.70 -22.50 28.50
N ARG A 107 -40.90 -22.24 27.99
CA ARG A 107 -42.16 -22.48 28.70
C ARG A 107 -43.25 -22.80 27.70
#